data_AF-A0A9D7ACR4-F1
#
_entry.id   AF-A0A9D7ACR4-F1
#
_cell.length_a   1.000
_cell.length_b   1.000
_cell.length_c   1.000
_cell.angle_alpha   90.00
_cell.angle_beta   90.00
_cell.angle_gamma   90.00
#
_symmetry.space_group_name_H-M   'P 1'
#
loop_
_entity.id
_entity.type
_entity.pdbx_description
1 polymer ?
#
loop_
_entity_poly.entity_id
_entity_poly.type
_entity_poly.pdbx_seq_one_letter_code
_entity_poly.pdbx_strand_id
1 'polypeptide(L)'
;MNFHPTEPKDIRKFGAIGLVFFGALAGVALWRDRPVMLGVFGGLLFLMLLFIGAPSIMRPVYLGWLKVAGAMNVAVNTIILSSVFFLAVVPIGLLRRLLKPEERVLNMRGSPDAETYWVRRSEPAQSRKQFLKRY
;
A
#
# COMPACT_ATOMS: atom_id res chain seq x y z
N MET A 1 2.95 18.02 5.41
CA MET A 1 4.33 17.61 5.07
C MET A 1 4.44 17.68 3.55
N ASN A 2 5.04 18.74 3.01
CA ASN A 2 5.09 18.98 1.57
C ASN A 2 6.20 18.12 0.98
N PHE A 3 5.86 16.93 0.48
CA PHE A 3 6.78 16.10 -0.28
C PHE A 3 7.05 16.80 -1.61
N HIS A 4 8.23 17.38 -1.76
CA HIS A 4 8.73 17.87 -3.04
C HIS A 4 9.69 16.83 -3.59
N PRO A 5 9.23 15.84 -4.40
CA PRO A 5 10.06 14.76 -4.96
C PRO A 5 11.16 15.25 -5.94
N THR A 6 11.42 16.54 -5.97
CA THR A 6 12.40 17.20 -6.81
C THR A 6 13.60 17.72 -6.03
N GLU A 7 13.66 17.53 -4.70
CA GLU A 7 14.83 17.94 -3.93
C GLU A 7 16.05 17.08 -4.35
N PRO A 8 17.22 17.68 -4.64
CA PRO A 8 18.40 16.92 -5.05
C PRO A 8 18.84 15.86 -4.03
N LYS A 9 18.48 16.04 -2.76
CA LYS A 9 18.73 15.07 -1.68
C LYS A 9 17.99 13.76 -1.88
N ASP A 10 16.76 13.79 -2.37
CA ASP A 10 15.97 12.57 -2.59
C ASP A 10 16.48 11.76 -3.78
N ILE A 11 16.91 12.46 -4.84
CA ILE A 11 17.57 11.83 -6.00
C ILE A 11 18.89 11.15 -5.56
N ARG A 12 19.67 11.78 -4.69
CA ARG A 12 20.91 11.18 -4.14
C ARG A 12 20.63 9.98 -3.25
N LYS A 13 19.58 10.02 -2.41
CA LYS A 13 19.17 8.86 -1.59
C LYS A 13 18.76 7.68 -2.47
N PHE A 14 17.99 7.93 -3.52
CA PHE A 14 17.63 6.89 -4.49
C PHE A 14 18.88 6.27 -5.13
N GLY A 15 19.82 7.09 -5.59
CA GLY A 15 21.10 6.63 -6.11
C GLY A 15 21.91 5.84 -5.08
N ALA A 16 21.97 6.27 -3.82
CA ALA A 16 22.69 5.58 -2.76
C ALA A 16 22.09 4.20 -2.42
N ILE A 17 20.76 4.10 -2.34
CA ILE A 17 20.08 2.82 -2.12
C ILE A 17 20.35 1.87 -3.31
N GLY A 18 20.22 2.37 -4.53
CA GLY A 18 20.54 1.62 -5.73
C GLY A 18 22.01 1.18 -5.78
N LEU A 19 22.94 2.04 -5.35
CA LEU A 19 24.37 1.75 -5.30
C LEU A 19 24.67 0.57 -4.38
N VAL A 20 24.09 0.55 -3.18
CA VAL A 20 24.26 -0.56 -2.22
C VAL A 20 23.66 -1.84 -2.79
N PHE A 21 22.46 -1.75 -3.37
CA PHE A 21 21.75 -2.91 -3.91
C PHE A 21 22.45 -3.52 -5.13
N PHE A 22 22.75 -2.71 -6.16
CA PHE A 22 23.47 -3.19 -7.34
C PHE A 22 24.94 -3.49 -7.04
N GLY A 23 25.54 -2.83 -6.05
CA GLY A 23 26.86 -3.15 -5.53
C GLY A 23 26.93 -4.55 -4.94
N ALA A 24 25.94 -4.90 -4.10
CA ALA A 24 25.83 -6.25 -3.56
C ALA A 24 25.62 -7.29 -4.67
N LEU A 25 24.73 -7.02 -5.64
CA LEU A 25 24.49 -7.92 -6.77
C LEU A 25 25.72 -8.11 -7.66
N ALA A 26 26.45 -7.03 -7.95
CA ALA A 26 27.71 -7.10 -8.70
C ALA A 26 28.78 -7.87 -7.92
N GLY A 27 28.87 -7.69 -6.60
CA GLY A 27 29.76 -8.47 -5.73
C GLY A 27 29.43 -9.96 -5.75
N VAL A 28 28.15 -10.34 -5.73
CA VAL A 28 27.71 -11.73 -5.87
C VAL A 28 28.00 -12.28 -7.27
N ALA A 29 27.84 -11.46 -8.31
CA ALA A 29 28.15 -11.85 -9.68
C ALA A 29 29.65 -12.08 -9.91
N LEU A 30 30.50 -11.25 -9.28
CA LEU A 30 31.95 -11.44 -9.19
C LEU A 30 32.28 -12.78 -8.51
N TRP A 31 31.61 -13.10 -7.41
CA TRP A 31 31.87 -14.34 -6.67
C TRP A 31 31.43 -15.62 -7.39
N ARG A 32 30.57 -15.50 -8.42
CA ARG A 32 30.07 -16.62 -9.23
C ARG A 32 30.68 -16.71 -10.63
N ASP A 33 31.68 -15.89 -10.94
CA ASP A 33 32.35 -15.82 -12.26
C ASP A 33 31.35 -15.76 -13.44
N ARG A 34 30.31 -14.94 -13.31
CA ARG A 34 29.31 -14.74 -14.37
C ARG A 34 29.59 -13.42 -15.10
N PRO A 35 30.45 -13.40 -16.15
CA PRO A 35 30.91 -12.15 -16.78
C PRO A 35 29.78 -11.31 -17.38
N VAL A 36 28.73 -11.96 -17.89
CA VAL A 36 27.55 -11.27 -18.42
C VAL A 36 26.77 -10.53 -17.33
N MET A 37 26.53 -11.18 -16.18
CA MET A 37 25.86 -10.54 -15.04
C MET A 37 26.70 -9.40 -14.47
N LEU A 38 28.02 -9.55 -14.48
CA LEU A 38 28.98 -8.56 -14.01
C LEU A 38 28.93 -7.28 -14.86
N GLY A 39 28.86 -7.42 -16.19
CA GLY A 39 28.70 -6.28 -17.09
C GLY A 39 27.37 -5.56 -16.90
N VAL A 40 26.28 -6.30 -16.75
CA VAL A 40 24.93 -5.72 -16.53
C VAL A 40 24.87 -5.01 -15.17
N PHE A 41 25.22 -5.69 -14.08
CA PHE A 41 25.15 -5.09 -12.74
C PHE A 41 26.20 -4.00 -12.53
N GLY A 42 27.39 -4.12 -13.12
CA GLY A 42 28.41 -3.08 -13.12
C GLY A 42 27.96 -1.81 -13.86
N GLY A 43 27.30 -1.96 -15.01
CA GLY A 43 26.69 -0.84 -15.73
C GLY A 43 25.59 -0.15 -14.93
N LEU A 44 24.74 -0.92 -14.24
CA LEU A 44 23.71 -0.37 -13.35
C LEU A 44 24.32 0.32 -12.12
N LEU A 45 25.40 -0.22 -11.56
CA LEU A 45 26.19 0.40 -10.49
C LEU A 45 26.70 1.78 -10.91
N PHE A 46 27.28 1.88 -12.10
CA PHE A 46 27.77 3.13 -12.65
C PHE A 46 26.62 4.14 -12.87
N LEU A 47 25.48 3.66 -13.36
CA LEU A 47 24.29 4.49 -13.48
C LEU A 47 23.87 5.06 -12.12
N MET A 48 23.91 4.26 -11.05
CA MET A 48 23.59 4.75 -9.69
C MET A 48 24.59 5.77 -9.16
N LEU A 49 25.88 5.64 -9.48
CA LEU A 49 26.88 6.67 -9.18
C LEU A 49 26.55 8.00 -9.87
N LEU A 50 26.03 7.94 -11.11
CA LEU A 50 25.63 9.12 -11.86
C LEU A 50 24.43 9.85 -11.24
N PHE A 51 23.49 9.11 -10.61
CA PHE A 51 22.41 9.70 -9.80
C PHE A 51 22.93 10.49 -8.58
N ILE A 52 24.07 10.08 -8.02
CA ILE A 52 24.70 10.77 -6.88
C ILE A 52 25.50 12.00 -7.34
N GLY A 53 26.30 11.84 -8.41
CA GLY A 53 27.21 12.86 -8.92
C GLY A 53 26.54 13.97 -9.74
N ALA A 54 25.50 13.65 -10.50
CA ALA A 54 24.82 14.59 -11.40
C ALA A 54 23.28 14.55 -11.24
N PRO A 55 22.74 14.89 -10.05
CA PRO A 55 21.30 14.78 -9.77
C PRO A 55 20.44 15.69 -10.67
N SER A 56 20.97 16.81 -11.16
CA SER A 56 20.26 17.74 -12.04
C SER A 56 19.91 17.13 -13.40
N ILE A 57 20.81 16.30 -13.96
CA ILE A 57 20.60 15.63 -15.26
C ILE A 57 19.70 14.40 -15.10
N MET A 58 19.81 13.72 -13.97
CA MET A 58 19.02 12.51 -13.67
C MET A 58 17.61 12.79 -13.14
N ARG A 59 17.28 14.06 -12.86
CA ARG A 59 15.96 14.50 -12.39
C ARG A 59 14.79 14.07 -13.30
N PRO A 60 14.80 14.28 -14.63
CA PRO A 60 13.69 13.82 -15.49
C PRO A 60 13.52 12.30 -15.47
N VAL A 61 14.62 11.55 -15.41
CA VAL A 61 14.59 10.08 -15.31
C VAL A 61 13.99 9.64 -13.97
N TYR A 62 14.40 10.27 -12.87
CA TYR A 62 13.84 10.02 -11.54
C TYR A 62 12.33 10.27 -11.49
N LEU A 63 11.87 11.38 -12.08
CA LEU A 63 10.44 11.71 -12.12
C LEU A 63 9.65 10.72 -12.98
N GLY A 64 10.19 10.30 -14.13
CA GLY A 64 9.60 9.25 -14.95
C GLY A 64 9.46 7.94 -14.19
N TRP A 65 10.51 7.54 -13.48
CA TRP A 65 10.51 6.35 -12.62
C TRP A 65 9.48 6.43 -11.50
N LEU A 66 9.39 7.57 -10.81
CA LEU A 66 8.38 7.78 -9.76
C LEU A 66 6.95 7.70 -10.29
N LYS A 67 6.70 8.19 -11.50
CA LYS A 67 5.37 8.08 -12.14
C LYS A 67 4.99 6.62 -12.39
N VAL A 68 5.94 5.83 -12.90
CA VAL A 68 5.74 4.38 -13.12
C VAL A 68 5.54 3.66 -11.79
N ALA A 69 6.37 3.93 -10.79
CA ALA A 69 6.25 3.37 -9.45
C ALA A 69 4.89 3.72 -8.82
N GLY A 70 4.41 4.96 -9.00
CA GLY A 70 3.09 5.39 -8.55
C GLY A 70 1.95 4.63 -9.22
N ALA A 71 2.00 4.46 -10.54
CA ALA A 71 1.01 3.68 -11.28
C ALA A 71 0.99 2.20 -10.82
N MET A 72 2.17 1.60 -10.62
CA MET A 72 2.30 0.24 -10.11
C MET A 72 1.77 0.12 -8.68
N ASN A 73 2.04 1.10 -7.82
CA ASN A 73 1.50 1.14 -6.46
C ASN A 73 -0.03 1.19 -6.44
N VAL A 74 -0.66 1.96 -7.34
CA VAL A 74 -2.12 1.98 -7.46
C VAL A 74 -2.65 0.60 -7.87
N ALA A 75 -2.04 -0.05 -8.86
CA ALA A 75 -2.44 -1.38 -9.30
C ALA A 75 -2.32 -2.41 -8.17
N VAL A 76 -1.15 -2.47 -7.51
CA VAL A 76 -0.88 -3.40 -6.42
C VAL A 76 -1.82 -3.17 -5.23
N ASN A 77 -1.99 -1.92 -4.79
CA ASN A 77 -2.91 -1.62 -3.69
C ASN A 77 -4.35 -1.98 -4.04
N THR A 78 -4.80 -1.69 -5.28
CA THR A 78 -6.15 -2.06 -5.72
C THR A 78 -6.33 -3.58 -5.70
N ILE A 79 -5.35 -4.34 -6.17
CA ILE A 79 -5.38 -5.81 -6.17
C ILE A 79 -5.42 -6.33 -4.73
N ILE A 80 -4.55 -5.84 -3.85
CA ILE A 80 -4.49 -6.30 -2.46
C ILE A 80 -5.80 -5.99 -1.74
N LEU A 81 -6.29 -4.74 -1.80
CA LEU A 81 -7.55 -4.36 -1.15
C LEU A 81 -8.74 -5.15 -1.70
N SER A 82 -8.81 -5.30 -3.02
CA SER A 82 -9.88 -6.08 -3.65
C SER A 82 -9.81 -7.54 -3.22
N SER A 83 -8.61 -8.13 -3.17
CA SER A 83 -8.41 -9.50 -2.72
C SER A 83 -8.87 -9.68 -1.27
N VAL A 84 -8.47 -8.80 -0.36
CA VAL A 84 -8.91 -8.84 1.04
C VAL A 84 -10.43 -8.68 1.14
N PHE A 85 -11.02 -7.77 0.36
CA PHE A 85 -12.46 -7.56 0.35
C PHE A 85 -13.21 -8.81 -0.12
N PHE A 86 -12.84 -9.37 -1.27
CA PHE A 86 -13.55 -10.50 -1.86
C PHE A 86 -13.24 -11.85 -1.18
N LEU A 87 -12.05 -12.02 -0.58
CA LEU A 87 -11.64 -13.29 0.04
C LEU A 87 -11.84 -13.33 1.55
N ALA A 88 -11.93 -12.18 2.23
CA ALA A 88 -12.21 -12.15 3.67
C ALA A 88 -13.56 -11.49 3.95
N VAL A 89 -13.75 -10.23 3.55
CA VAL A 89 -14.93 -9.45 3.96
C VAL A 89 -16.22 -10.06 3.40
N VAL A 90 -16.25 -10.34 2.09
CA VAL A 90 -17.42 -10.92 1.40
C VAL A 90 -17.79 -12.30 1.96
N PRO A 91 -16.89 -13.29 2.09
CA PRO A 91 -17.26 -14.60 2.61
C PRO A 91 -17.64 -14.55 4.08
N ILE A 92 -17.03 -13.68 4.90
CA ILE A 92 -17.48 -13.49 6.29
C ILE A 92 -18.93 -12.97 6.32
N GLY A 93 -19.27 -12.00 5.46
CA GLY A 93 -20.63 -11.48 5.33
C GLY A 93 -21.62 -12.53 4.83
N LEU A 94 -21.21 -13.33 3.83
CA LEU A 94 -22.03 -14.40 3.28
C LEU A 94 -22.24 -15.53 4.29
N LEU A 95 -21.20 -15.92 5.01
CA LEU A 95 -21.27 -16.94 6.05
C LEU A 95 -22.19 -16.51 7.18
N ARG A 96 -22.12 -15.24 7.62
CA ARG A 96 -23.10 -14.67 8.57
C ARG A 96 -24.52 -14.73 8.03
N ARG A 97 -24.72 -14.40 6.74
CA ARG A 97 -26.04 -14.46 6.09
C ARG A 97 -26.61 -15.88 6.05
N LEU A 98 -25.77 -16.90 5.86
CA LEU A 98 -26.20 -18.30 5.75
C LEU A 98 -26.39 -18.97 7.12
N LEU A 99 -25.43 -18.78 8.04
CA LEU A 99 -25.43 -19.48 9.34
C LEU A 99 -26.28 -18.79 10.39
N LYS A 100 -26.46 -17.47 10.31
CA LYS A 100 -27.23 -16.69 11.28
C LYS A 100 -28.16 -15.67 10.61
N PRO A 101 -29.19 -16.14 9.88
CA PRO A 101 -30.13 -15.25 9.21
C PRO A 101 -30.84 -14.27 10.15
N GLU A 102 -31.00 -14.66 11.42
CA GLU A 102 -31.66 -13.93 12.51
C GLU A 102 -30.80 -12.79 13.07
N GLU A 103 -29.46 -12.91 13.02
CA GLU A 103 -28.50 -11.86 13.42
C GLU A 103 -28.16 -10.92 12.24
N ARG A 104 -29.05 -10.77 11.26
CA ARG A 104 -28.87 -9.75 10.22
C ARG A 104 -28.78 -8.38 10.88
N VAL A 105 -27.66 -7.70 10.65
CA VAL A 105 -27.35 -6.37 11.21
C VAL A 105 -28.41 -5.32 10.85
N LEU A 106 -29.17 -5.55 9.77
CA LEU A 106 -30.30 -4.73 9.38
C LEU A 106 -31.49 -5.63 9.03
N ASN A 107 -32.61 -5.44 9.74
CA ASN A 107 -33.90 -6.07 9.42
C ASN A 107 -34.46 -5.45 8.13
N MET A 108 -33.93 -5.90 6.98
CA MET A 108 -34.38 -5.47 5.65
C MET A 108 -35.66 -6.16 5.19
N ARG A 109 -36.23 -7.08 6.00
CA ARG A 109 -37.57 -7.60 5.74
C ARG A 109 -38.58 -6.55 6.19
N GLY A 110 -39.14 -5.83 5.22
CA GLY A 110 -40.29 -5.00 5.46
C GLY A 110 -41.40 -5.88 6.03
N SER A 111 -41.82 -5.62 7.26
CA SER A 111 -42.98 -6.28 7.85
C SER A 111 -44.19 -5.43 7.49
N PRO A 112 -45.12 -5.92 6.65
CA PRO A 112 -46.29 -5.14 6.24
C PRO A 112 -47.16 -4.70 7.42
N ASP A 113 -47.14 -5.49 8.51
CA ASP A 113 -47.92 -5.27 9.73
C ASP A 113 -47.16 -4.55 10.86
N ALA A 114 -45.94 -4.06 10.62
CA ALA A 114 -45.17 -3.38 11.67
C ALA A 114 -45.50 -1.88 11.74
N GLU A 115 -46.05 -1.43 12.88
CA GLU A 115 -46.30 0.00 13.15
C GLU A 115 -45.02 0.84 13.22
N THR A 116 -43.89 0.23 13.60
CA THR A 116 -42.58 0.92 13.64
C THR A 116 -41.41 -0.05 13.49
N TYR A 117 -40.36 0.37 12.78
CA TYR A 117 -39.09 -0.35 12.66
C TYR A 117 -38.13 -0.04 13.82
N TRP A 118 -38.59 0.69 14.84
CA TRP A 118 -37.75 1.12 15.96
C TRP A 118 -37.33 -0.07 16.83
N VAL A 119 -36.04 -0.39 16.81
CA VAL A 119 -35.46 -1.39 17.71
C VAL A 119 -35.29 -0.77 19.09
N ARG A 120 -36.10 -1.22 20.07
CA ARG A 120 -35.92 -0.81 21.47
C ARG A 120 -34.56 -1.29 21.96
N ARG A 121 -33.69 -0.35 22.34
CA ARG A 121 -32.44 -0.67 23.03
C ARG A 121 -32.77 -1.06 24.47
N SER A 122 -32.28 -2.20 24.91
CA SER A 122 -32.33 -2.63 26.32
C SER A 122 -31.36 -1.83 27.19
N GLU A 123 -30.29 -1.31 26.59
CA GLU A 123 -29.28 -0.52 27.30
C GLU A 123 -29.61 0.99 27.27
N PRO A 124 -29.54 1.68 28.42
CA PRO A 124 -29.72 3.12 28.49
C PRO A 124 -28.59 3.85 27.75
N ALA A 125 -28.91 4.99 27.15
CA ALA A 125 -27.93 5.83 26.48
C ALA A 125 -26.77 6.16 27.43
N GLN A 126 -25.53 6.01 26.94
CA GLN A 126 -24.36 6.23 27.78
C GLN A 126 -24.35 7.66 28.35
N SER A 127 -23.91 7.78 29.60
CA SER A 127 -23.84 9.08 30.27
C SER A 127 -22.84 10.00 29.55
N ARG A 128 -23.14 11.31 29.51
CA ARG A 128 -22.29 12.34 28.90
C ARG A 128 -20.83 12.27 29.36
N LYS A 129 -20.58 11.84 30.60
CA LYS A 129 -19.24 11.67 31.19
C LYS A 129 -18.45 10.51 30.59
N GLN A 130 -19.12 9.41 30.21
CA GLN A 130 -18.45 8.26 29.57
C GLN A 130 -18.09 8.55 28.11
N PHE A 131 -18.90 9.36 27.42
CA PHE A 131 -18.63 9.74 26.03
C PHE A 131 -17.34 10.55 25.88
N LEU A 132 -17.06 11.46 26.83
CA LEU A 132 -15.88 12.32 26.81
C LEU A 132 -14.55 11.60 27.12
N LYS A 133 -14.59 10.36 27.60
CA LYS A 133 -13.38 9.60 28.00
C LYS A 133 -12.78 8.74 26.87
N ARG A 134 -13.45 8.70 25.71
CA ARG A 134 -13.05 7.90 24.53
C ARG A 134 -12.32 8.70 23.45
N TYR A 135 -12.31 10.02 23.56
CA TYR A 135 -11.56 10.95 22.72
C TYR A 135 -10.42 11.55 23.55
#